data_AF-A0A9X4KHF7-F1
#
_entry.id   AF-A0A9X4KHF7-F1
#
_cell.length_a   1.000
_cell.length_b   1.000
_cell.length_c   1.000
_cell.angle_alpha   90.00
_cell.angle_beta   90.00
_cell.angle_gamma   90.00
#
_symmetry.space_group_name_H-M   'P 1'
#
loop_
_entity.id
_entity.type
_entity.pdbx_description
1 polymer ?
#
loop_
_entity_poly.entity_id
_entity_poly.type
_entity_poly.pdbx_seq_one_letter_code
_entity_poly.pdbx_strand_id
1 'polypeptide(L)'
;MPILGSMPFIMAPPLYQDAQQPLLIGASLNDQEQPDHVVLHQPEPSHVDPVSRRVLASGYHAFSREHAKPHAVPSSDRYGKLHGAIFPIAKTVCAWLNDTFNGIGAKHLQAYLDEFAFRLNKRLQSASALLPLLHWCSVTRAIQYDELTRPKPLLAVPWIYFGSRSRWKGHHMSRWGA
;
A
#
# COMPACT_ATOMS: atom_id res chain seq x y z
N MET A 1 5.57 -5.75 -15.82
CA MET A 1 5.62 -4.29 -16.15
C MET A 1 6.98 -3.75 -15.76
N PRO A 2 7.66 -2.95 -16.61
CA PRO A 2 8.77 -2.06 -16.20
C PRO A 2 8.64 -0.66 -16.89
N ILE A 3 9.57 0.32 -16.92
CA ILE A 3 11.00 0.42 -16.52
C ILE A 3 11.31 1.85 -15.91
N LEU A 4 10.68 2.25 -14.78
CA LEU A 4 10.72 3.64 -14.22
C LEU A 4 12.09 4.31 -14.15
N GLY A 5 12.22 5.58 -14.55
CA GLY A 5 13.48 6.35 -14.72
C GLY A 5 14.49 6.36 -13.55
N SER A 6 15.67 6.94 -13.75
CA SER A 6 16.80 6.97 -12.79
C SER A 6 16.59 7.95 -11.62
N MET A 7 15.41 7.91 -11.00
CA MET A 7 14.92 8.94 -10.08
C MET A 7 14.73 8.35 -8.67
N PRO A 8 14.79 9.18 -7.60
CA PRO A 8 14.79 8.69 -6.22
C PRO A 8 13.51 7.91 -5.86
N PHE A 9 13.69 6.73 -5.25
CA PHE A 9 12.58 5.91 -4.77
C PHE A 9 12.38 6.10 -3.26
N ILE A 10 11.31 6.79 -2.89
CA ILE A 10 11.01 7.08 -1.48
C ILE A 10 9.99 6.06 -0.98
N MET A 11 10.29 5.44 0.15
CA MET A 11 9.42 4.46 0.81
C MET A 11 8.90 4.99 2.15
N ALA A 12 7.64 4.71 2.48
CA ALA A 12 7.11 4.96 3.81
C ALA A 12 5.97 3.99 4.21
N PRO A 13 5.67 3.86 5.53
CA PRO A 13 4.57 3.03 6.01
C PRO A 13 3.31 3.85 6.41
N PRO A 14 2.25 3.93 5.59
CA PRO A 14 0.92 4.24 6.08
C PRO A 14 0.43 3.08 6.96
N LEU A 15 -0.19 3.38 8.10
CA LEU A 15 -1.02 2.42 8.82
C LEU A 15 -2.47 2.68 8.42
N TYR A 16 -3.13 1.69 7.82
CA TYR A 16 -4.57 1.73 7.61
C TYR A 16 -5.26 1.52 8.97
N GLN A 17 -5.69 2.62 9.60
CA GLN A 17 -5.93 2.70 11.05
C GLN A 17 -7.09 1.83 11.52
N ASP A 18 -8.16 1.71 10.72
CA ASP A 18 -9.39 1.01 11.08
C ASP A 18 -9.20 -0.52 11.14
N ALA A 19 -8.48 -1.09 10.17
CA ALA A 19 -8.15 -2.52 10.16
C ALA A 19 -6.75 -2.86 10.70
N GLN A 20 -6.01 -1.84 11.18
CA GLN A 20 -4.61 -1.92 11.65
C GLN A 20 -3.71 -2.72 10.67
N GLN A 21 -3.87 -2.45 9.36
CA GLN A 21 -3.06 -3.08 8.32
C GLN A 21 -1.87 -2.16 7.98
N PRO A 22 -0.62 -2.64 8.09
CA PRO A 22 0.51 -1.90 7.54
C PRO A 22 0.41 -1.87 6.02
N LEU A 23 0.76 -0.74 5.45
CA LEU A 23 0.97 -0.55 4.02
C LEU A 23 2.41 -0.12 3.79
N LEU A 24 2.85 -0.23 2.54
CA LEU A 24 4.02 0.43 2.01
C LEU A 24 3.57 1.28 0.82
N ILE A 25 4.05 2.52 0.79
CA ILE A 25 3.94 3.40 -0.37
C ILE A 25 5.34 3.68 -0.90
N GLY A 26 5.50 3.52 -2.20
CA GLY A 26 6.69 3.89 -2.96
C GLY A 26 6.32 4.93 -4.01
N ALA A 27 7.14 5.95 -4.23
CA ALA A 27 6.99 6.83 -5.38
C ALA A 27 8.32 6.99 -6.12
N SER A 28 8.22 7.03 -7.44
CA SER A 28 9.19 7.67 -8.32
C SER A 28 8.85 9.16 -8.39
N LEU A 29 9.86 10.01 -8.43
CA LEU A 29 9.73 11.45 -8.63
C LEU A 29 10.21 11.82 -10.04
N ASN A 30 9.74 12.95 -10.56
CA ASN A 30 10.29 13.61 -11.75
C ASN A 30 11.38 14.64 -11.40
N ASP A 31 11.93 15.32 -12.40
CA ASP A 31 12.94 16.39 -12.25
C ASP A 31 12.46 17.60 -11.40
N GLN A 32 11.15 17.70 -11.11
CA GLN A 32 10.54 18.74 -10.26
C GLN A 32 10.23 18.22 -8.83
N GLU A 33 10.80 17.09 -8.44
CA GLU A 33 10.55 16.38 -7.17
C GLU A 33 9.08 16.00 -6.93
N GLN A 34 8.26 15.97 -8.00
CA GLN A 34 6.85 15.60 -7.93
C GLN A 34 6.65 14.13 -8.31
N PRO A 35 5.68 13.41 -7.70
CA PRO A 35 5.44 12.01 -8.01
C PRO A 35 4.96 11.81 -9.46
N ASP A 36 5.68 11.02 -10.25
CA ASP A 36 5.27 10.63 -11.61
C ASP A 36 4.59 9.24 -11.63
N HIS A 37 4.97 8.39 -10.69
CA HIS A 37 4.44 7.05 -10.50
C HIS A 37 4.47 6.62 -9.03
N VAL A 38 3.39 6.02 -8.57
CA VAL A 38 3.19 5.55 -7.19
C VAL A 38 2.85 4.07 -7.19
N VAL A 39 3.46 3.35 -6.24
CA VAL A 39 3.18 1.95 -5.93
C VAL A 39 2.64 1.86 -4.50
N LEU A 40 1.58 1.08 -4.31
CA LEU A 40 0.97 0.78 -3.01
C LEU A 40 1.00 -0.73 -2.80
N HIS A 41 1.52 -1.17 -1.65
CA HIS A 41 1.74 -2.59 -1.39
C HIS A 41 1.40 -2.97 0.05
N GLN A 42 0.69 -4.08 0.20
CA GLN A 42 0.42 -4.76 1.46
C GLN A 42 1.56 -5.77 1.71
N PRO A 43 2.50 -5.50 2.63
CA PRO A 43 3.64 -6.38 2.86
C PRO A 43 3.21 -7.76 3.33
N GLU A 44 3.99 -8.78 2.99
CA GLU A 44 3.79 -10.14 3.50
C GLU A 44 3.81 -10.18 5.04
N PRO A 45 3.07 -11.12 5.68
CA PRO A 45 3.06 -11.24 7.14
C PRO A 45 4.43 -11.55 7.74
N SER A 46 5.30 -12.23 6.99
CA SER A 46 6.71 -12.51 7.29
C SER A 46 7.58 -11.24 7.45
N HIS A 47 7.09 -10.10 6.98
CA HIS A 47 7.77 -8.82 6.95
C HIS A 47 7.17 -7.78 7.89
N VAL A 48 6.26 -8.19 8.78
CA VAL A 48 5.54 -7.33 9.71
C VAL A 48 5.70 -7.85 11.13
N ASP A 49 6.03 -6.97 12.06
CA ASP A 49 5.96 -7.31 13.48
C ASP A 49 4.49 -7.57 13.90
N PRO A 50 4.16 -8.78 14.38
CA PRO A 50 2.78 -9.21 14.54
C PRO A 50 1.98 -8.40 15.58
N VAL A 51 2.67 -7.83 16.57
CA VAL A 51 2.07 -7.12 17.71
C VAL A 51 2.01 -5.62 17.44
N SER A 52 3.14 -4.98 17.15
CA SER A 52 3.26 -3.54 16.92
C SER A 52 2.81 -3.09 15.53
N ARG A 53 2.59 -4.03 14.59
CA ARG A 53 2.18 -3.79 13.19
C ARG A 53 3.17 -2.96 12.38
N ARG A 54 4.41 -2.83 12.85
CA ARG A 54 5.49 -2.15 12.13
C ARG A 54 6.04 -3.05 11.03
N VAL A 55 6.28 -2.48 9.86
CA VAL A 55 7.01 -3.18 8.80
C VAL A 55 8.47 -3.35 9.24
N LEU A 56 8.99 -4.57 9.14
CA LEU A 56 10.37 -4.91 9.47
C LEU A 56 11.31 -4.44 8.36
N ALA A 57 12.61 -4.32 8.67
CA ALA A 57 13.65 -3.99 7.69
C ALA A 57 13.59 -4.90 6.44
N SER A 58 13.30 -6.19 6.62
CA SER A 58 13.12 -7.15 5.53
C SER A 58 11.98 -6.77 4.57
N GLY A 59 10.90 -6.17 5.06
CA GLY A 59 9.77 -5.71 4.25
C GLY A 59 10.14 -4.55 3.32
N TYR A 60 10.87 -3.55 3.84
CA TYR A 60 11.40 -2.48 2.99
C TYR A 60 12.39 -3.02 1.95
N HIS A 61 13.24 -3.98 2.32
CA HIS A 61 14.16 -4.62 1.38
C HIS A 61 13.46 -5.51 0.34
N ALA A 62 12.34 -6.15 0.68
CA ALA A 62 11.53 -6.90 -0.28
C ALA A 62 10.82 -5.95 -1.25
N PHE A 63 10.08 -4.97 -0.71
CA PHE A 63 9.36 -3.95 -1.48
C PHE A 63 10.29 -3.15 -2.43
N SER A 64 11.46 -2.71 -1.94
CA SER A 64 12.45 -2.04 -2.79
C SER A 64 13.01 -2.95 -3.88
N ARG A 65 13.14 -4.26 -3.65
CA ARG A 65 13.68 -5.20 -4.65
C ARG A 65 12.64 -5.53 -5.73
N GLU A 66 11.37 -5.55 -5.36
CA GLU A 66 10.26 -5.83 -6.28
C GLU A 66 9.88 -4.61 -7.13
N HIS A 67 9.87 -3.41 -6.54
CA HIS A 67 9.28 -2.21 -7.17
C HIS A 67 10.29 -1.12 -7.55
N ALA A 68 11.49 -1.09 -6.97
CA ALA A 68 12.52 -0.12 -7.38
C ALA A 68 13.39 -0.67 -8.52
N LYS A 69 13.99 0.23 -9.30
CA LYS A 69 14.98 -0.16 -10.32
C LYS A 69 16.26 -0.72 -9.68
N PRO A 70 17.02 -1.59 -10.38
CA PRO A 70 18.35 -2.03 -9.97
C PRO A 70 19.38 -0.89 -9.72
N HIS A 71 19.09 0.31 -10.19
CA HIS A 71 19.91 1.52 -10.01
C HIS A 71 19.14 2.69 -9.38
N ALA A 72 17.91 2.48 -8.92
CA ALA A 72 17.24 3.48 -8.09
C ALA A 72 17.90 3.48 -6.71
N VAL A 73 18.39 4.62 -6.27
CA VAL A 73 18.86 4.80 -4.89
C VAL A 73 17.61 4.96 -4.01
N PRO A 74 17.33 4.05 -3.06
CA PRO A 74 16.17 4.20 -2.18
C PRO A 74 16.45 5.32 -1.17
N SER A 75 15.82 6.47 -1.36
CA SER A 75 15.83 7.61 -0.43
C SER A 75 14.77 7.41 0.65
N SER A 76 14.99 6.39 1.50
CA SER A 76 14.16 6.13 2.67
C SER A 76 14.99 6.09 3.94
N ASP A 77 14.81 7.08 4.81
CA ASP A 77 15.09 6.88 6.23
C ASP A 77 13.94 6.02 6.80
N ARG A 78 14.28 4.83 7.30
CA ARG A 78 13.31 3.85 7.83
C ARG A 78 12.51 4.37 9.03
N TYR A 79 13.01 5.45 9.65
CA TYR A 79 12.42 6.11 10.81
C TYR A 79 12.15 7.60 10.57
N GLY A 80 12.37 8.08 9.34
CA GLY A 80 12.18 9.47 8.96
C GLY A 80 10.70 9.87 8.82
N LYS A 81 10.45 11.18 8.73
CA LYS A 81 9.14 11.70 8.34
C LYS A 81 8.84 11.27 6.90
N LEU A 82 7.55 11.02 6.58
CA LEU A 82 7.14 10.86 5.18
C LEU A 82 7.62 12.06 4.37
N HIS A 83 8.21 11.79 3.20
CA HIS A 83 8.58 12.84 2.26
C HIS A 83 7.34 13.68 1.89
N GLY A 84 7.52 14.99 1.76
CA GLY A 84 6.41 15.93 1.56
C GLY A 84 5.54 15.59 0.35
N ALA A 85 6.13 15.02 -0.71
CA ALA A 85 5.40 14.56 -1.90
C ALA A 85 4.52 13.31 -1.67
N ILE A 86 4.91 12.41 -0.76
CA ILE A 86 4.20 11.14 -0.49
C ILE A 86 3.13 11.30 0.58
N PHE A 87 3.34 12.17 1.57
CA PHE A 87 2.41 12.35 2.69
C PHE A 87 0.95 12.65 2.28
N PRO A 88 0.67 13.55 1.32
CA PRO A 88 -0.70 13.78 0.84
C PRO A 88 -1.33 12.52 0.26
N ILE A 89 -0.58 11.76 -0.55
CA ILE A 89 -1.06 10.55 -1.22
C ILE A 89 -1.42 9.48 -0.18
N ALA A 90 -0.53 9.24 0.79
CA ALA A 90 -0.79 8.30 1.89
C ALA A 90 -2.07 8.68 2.66
N LYS A 91 -2.31 9.97 2.92
CA LYS A 91 -3.54 10.46 3.54
C LYS A 91 -4.77 10.21 2.66
N THR A 92 -4.70 10.49 1.36
CA THR A 92 -5.80 10.26 0.40
C THR A 92 -6.13 8.78 0.26
N VAL A 93 -5.14 7.89 0.23
CA VAL A 93 -5.37 6.42 0.21
C VAL A 93 -6.14 5.97 1.45
N CYS A 94 -5.69 6.37 2.64
CA CYS A 94 -6.37 5.97 3.88
C CYS A 94 -7.80 6.51 3.97
N ALA A 95 -8.03 7.77 3.56
CA ALA A 95 -9.38 8.34 3.48
C ALA A 95 -10.26 7.57 2.49
N TRP A 96 -9.80 7.37 1.25
CA TRP A 96 -10.55 6.64 0.23
C TRP A 96 -10.93 5.21 0.66
N LEU A 97 -10.01 4.49 1.31
CA LEU A 97 -10.29 3.13 1.83
C LEU A 97 -11.37 3.14 2.92
N ASN A 98 -11.39 4.15 3.79
CA ASN A 98 -12.43 4.30 4.82
C ASN A 98 -13.77 4.73 4.23
N ASP A 99 -13.78 5.82 3.45
CA ASP A 99 -14.99 6.43 2.91
C ASP A 99 -15.72 5.49 1.92
N THR A 100 -14.97 4.68 1.15
CA THR A 100 -15.53 3.78 0.13
C THR A 100 -15.99 2.45 0.71
N PHE A 101 -15.25 1.87 1.66
CA PHE A 101 -15.47 0.49 2.12
C PHE A 101 -15.95 0.36 3.57
N ASN A 102 -15.94 1.44 4.36
CA ASN A 102 -16.29 1.45 5.78
C ASN A 102 -15.52 0.39 6.61
N GLY A 103 -14.26 0.14 6.23
CA GLY A 103 -13.39 -0.87 6.83
C GLY A 103 -13.15 -2.08 5.91
N ILE A 104 -12.00 -2.11 5.24
CA ILE A 104 -11.61 -3.23 4.36
C ILE A 104 -10.72 -4.28 5.04
N GLY A 105 -11.03 -5.56 4.79
CA GLY A 105 -10.24 -6.70 5.26
C GLY A 105 -8.98 -6.97 4.42
N ALA A 106 -7.92 -7.44 5.09
CA ALA A 106 -6.62 -7.79 4.50
C ALA A 106 -6.68 -8.71 3.26
N LYS A 107 -7.74 -9.54 3.14
CA LYS A 107 -8.01 -10.42 1.99
C LYS A 107 -8.06 -9.66 0.67
N HIS A 108 -8.79 -8.54 0.64
CA HIS A 108 -9.05 -7.79 -0.60
C HIS A 108 -8.17 -6.54 -0.73
N LEU A 109 -7.56 -6.07 0.36
CA LEU A 109 -6.82 -4.81 0.44
C LEU A 109 -5.89 -4.53 -0.75
N GLN A 110 -4.98 -5.45 -1.09
CA GLN A 110 -4.05 -5.25 -2.23
C GLN A 110 -4.75 -4.92 -3.55
N ALA A 111 -5.84 -5.61 -3.91
CA ALA A 111 -6.51 -5.38 -5.19
C ALA A 111 -7.09 -3.95 -5.32
N TYR A 112 -7.53 -3.37 -4.21
CA TYR A 112 -8.00 -1.97 -4.17
C TYR A 112 -6.85 -0.96 -4.08
N LEU A 113 -5.71 -1.33 -3.48
CA LEU A 113 -4.48 -0.54 -3.59
C LEU A 113 -3.98 -0.48 -5.03
N ASP A 114 -4.03 -1.60 -5.76
CA ASP A 114 -3.68 -1.68 -7.19
C ASP A 114 -4.63 -0.82 -8.05
N GLU A 115 -5.94 -0.89 -7.78
CA GLU A 115 -6.95 -0.05 -8.45
C GLU A 115 -6.70 1.44 -8.19
N PHE A 116 -6.48 1.83 -6.93
CA PHE A 116 -6.19 3.21 -6.57
C PHE A 116 -4.89 3.70 -7.21
N ALA A 117 -3.81 2.92 -7.14
CA ALA A 117 -2.53 3.24 -7.74
C ALA A 117 -2.66 3.40 -9.27
N PHE A 118 -3.39 2.50 -9.95
CA PHE A 118 -3.68 2.63 -11.38
C PHE A 118 -4.40 3.96 -11.70
N ARG A 119 -5.47 4.29 -10.96
CA ARG A 119 -6.26 5.52 -11.18
C ARG A 119 -5.44 6.77 -10.86
N LEU A 120 -4.61 6.75 -9.81
CA LEU A 120 -3.69 7.84 -9.47
C LEU A 120 -2.62 8.04 -10.55
N ASN A 121 -1.93 6.97 -10.95
CA ASN A 121 -0.87 7.03 -11.95
C ASN A 121 -1.39 7.54 -13.31
N LYS A 122 -2.62 7.19 -13.69
CA LYS A 122 -3.25 7.76 -14.90
C LYS A 122 -3.53 9.26 -14.78
N ARG A 123 -3.91 9.76 -13.60
CA ARG A 123 -4.06 11.19 -13.33
C ARG A 123 -2.71 11.93 -13.35
N LEU A 124 -1.68 11.40 -12.68
CA LEU A 124 -0.32 11.97 -12.67
C LEU A 124 0.26 12.08 -14.08
N GLN A 125 0.02 11.06 -14.92
CA GLN A 125 0.49 11.00 -16.31
C GLN A 125 -0.41 11.79 -17.30
N SER A 126 -1.46 12.48 -16.83
CA SER A 126 -2.49 13.11 -17.67
C SER A 126 -3.06 12.19 -18.77
N ALA A 127 -3.13 10.88 -18.49
CA ALA A 127 -3.38 9.83 -19.48
C ALA A 127 -4.76 9.19 -19.29
N SER A 128 -5.43 8.89 -20.41
CA SER A 128 -6.71 8.17 -20.36
C SER A 128 -6.53 6.73 -19.84
N ALA A 129 -7.41 6.33 -18.92
CA ALA A 129 -7.51 4.94 -18.46
C ALA A 129 -8.21 4.02 -19.49
N LEU A 130 -8.95 4.59 -20.46
CA LEU A 130 -9.83 3.82 -21.35
C LEU A 130 -9.06 2.82 -22.23
N LEU A 131 -8.03 3.27 -22.97
CA LEU A 131 -7.27 2.39 -23.88
C LEU A 131 -6.52 1.27 -23.13
N PRO A 132 -5.82 1.53 -22.01
CA PRO A 132 -5.25 0.46 -21.18
C PRO A 132 -6.27 -0.57 -20.69
N LEU A 133 -7.45 -0.11 -20.23
CA LEU A 133 -8.51 -1.01 -19.76
C LEU A 133 -9.11 -1.84 -20.90
N LEU A 134 -9.42 -1.23 -22.05
CA LEU A 134 -9.91 -1.95 -23.24
C LEU A 134 -8.91 -3.01 -23.71
N HIS A 135 -7.62 -2.68 -23.73
CA HIS A 135 -6.56 -3.63 -24.05
C HIS A 135 -6.49 -4.77 -23.03
N TRP A 136 -6.57 -4.50 -21.71
CA TRP A 136 -6.62 -5.57 -20.73
C TRP A 136 -7.88 -6.44 -20.87
N CYS A 137 -9.04 -5.87 -21.14
CA CYS A 137 -10.27 -6.63 -21.41
C CYS A 137 -10.17 -7.53 -22.65
N SER A 138 -9.29 -7.24 -23.62
CA SER A 138 -9.07 -8.10 -24.79
C SER A 138 -7.95 -9.13 -24.64
N VAL A 139 -6.95 -8.90 -23.78
CA VAL A 139 -5.79 -9.82 -23.62
C VAL A 139 -5.76 -10.59 -22.30
N THR A 140 -6.49 -10.17 -21.26
CA THR A 140 -6.51 -10.86 -19.96
C THR A 140 -7.71 -11.79 -19.84
N ARG A 141 -7.50 -12.96 -19.24
CA ARG A 141 -8.59 -13.83 -18.79
C ARG A 141 -9.38 -13.12 -17.69
N ALA A 142 -10.70 -13.20 -17.76
CA ALA A 142 -11.58 -12.72 -16.69
C ALA A 142 -11.23 -13.42 -15.36
N ILE A 143 -10.79 -12.63 -14.38
CA ILE A 143 -10.44 -13.09 -13.03
C ILE A 143 -11.67 -13.72 -12.39
N GLN A 144 -11.55 -14.96 -11.95
CA GLN A 144 -12.61 -15.68 -11.26
C GLN A 144 -12.65 -15.33 -9.76
N TYR A 145 -13.80 -15.56 -9.12
CA TYR A 145 -13.98 -15.19 -7.71
C TYR A 145 -13.04 -15.97 -6.78
N ASP A 146 -12.76 -17.24 -7.08
CA ASP A 146 -11.78 -18.07 -6.37
C ASP A 146 -10.35 -17.55 -6.55
N GLU A 147 -9.95 -17.08 -7.75
CA GLU A 147 -8.66 -16.43 -7.98
C GLU A 147 -8.50 -15.14 -7.16
N LEU A 148 -9.55 -14.30 -7.11
CA LEU A 148 -9.59 -13.08 -6.30
C LEU A 148 -9.62 -13.36 -4.78
N THR A 149 -10.19 -14.50 -4.38
CA THR A 149 -10.38 -14.86 -2.97
C THR A 149 -9.44 -15.95 -2.46
N ARG A 150 -8.49 -16.39 -3.29
CA ARG A 150 -7.56 -17.49 -3.00
C ARG A 150 -6.85 -17.29 -1.66
N PRO A 151 -6.55 -18.37 -0.92
CA PRO A 151 -5.73 -18.27 0.27
C PRO A 151 -4.38 -17.62 -0.05
N LYS A 152 -4.16 -16.43 0.49
CA LYS A 152 -2.85 -15.74 0.52
C LYS A 152 -2.38 -15.65 1.97
N PRO A 153 -1.08 -15.60 2.25
CA PRO A 153 -0.60 -15.36 3.60
C PRO A 153 -1.13 -14.01 4.09
N LEU A 154 -2.01 -14.03 5.10
CA LEU A 154 -2.64 -12.85 5.67
C LEU A 154 -2.05 -12.53 7.04
N LEU A 155 -1.86 -11.24 7.31
CA LEU A 155 -1.45 -10.79 8.62
C LEU A 155 -2.59 -11.10 9.60
N ALA A 156 -2.30 -11.93 10.60
CA ALA A 156 -3.28 -12.37 11.59
C ALA A 156 -4.03 -11.17 12.19
N VAL A 157 -5.34 -11.31 12.39
CA VAL A 157 -6.18 -10.22 12.89
C VAL A 157 -5.67 -9.67 14.23
N PRO A 158 -5.67 -8.35 14.45
CA PRO A 158 -4.99 -7.73 15.60
C PRO A 158 -5.36 -8.35 16.94
N TRP A 159 -6.64 -8.66 17.15
CA TRP A 159 -7.18 -9.10 18.43
C TRP A 159 -6.72 -10.48 18.90
N ILE A 160 -6.08 -11.30 18.06
CA ILE A 160 -5.44 -12.55 18.50
C ILE A 160 -4.36 -12.24 19.54
N TYR A 161 -3.56 -11.19 19.33
CA TYR A 161 -2.48 -10.77 20.22
C TYR A 161 -2.98 -10.10 21.51
N PHE A 162 -4.24 -9.63 21.54
CA PHE A 162 -4.89 -9.05 22.71
C PHE A 162 -5.77 -10.07 23.47
N GLY A 163 -5.80 -11.33 23.03
CA GLY A 163 -6.64 -12.40 23.59
C GLY A 163 -8.15 -12.27 23.31
N SER A 164 -8.68 -11.08 23.02
CA SER A 164 -10.06 -10.91 22.57
C SER A 164 -10.28 -9.64 21.75
N ARG A 165 -11.33 -9.65 20.91
CA ARG A 165 -11.77 -8.48 20.13
C ARG A 165 -12.20 -7.31 21.03
N SER A 166 -12.74 -7.60 22.21
CA SER A 166 -13.10 -6.58 23.21
C SER A 166 -11.86 -5.89 23.79
N ARG A 167 -10.84 -6.67 24.20
CA ARG A 167 -9.57 -6.11 24.72
C ARG A 167 -8.82 -5.29 23.67
N TRP A 168 -8.82 -5.76 22.42
CA TRP A 168 -8.29 -4.98 21.29
C TRP A 168 -9.08 -3.68 21.05
N LYS A 169 -10.41 -3.74 21.00
CA LYS A 169 -11.25 -2.53 20.87
C LYS A 169 -11.02 -1.55 22.01
N GLY A 170 -10.93 -2.00 23.27
CA GLY A 170 -10.64 -1.15 24.41
C GLY A 170 -9.30 -0.42 24.26
N HIS A 171 -8.24 -1.16 23.92
CA HIS A 171 -6.91 -0.58 23.69
C HIS A 171 -6.81 0.31 22.44
N HIS A 172 -7.59 0.02 21.40
CA HIS A 172 -7.62 0.83 20.17
C HIS A 172 -8.43 2.12 20.40
N MET A 173 -9.66 2.01 20.92
CA MET A 173 -10.52 3.15 21.22
C MET A 173 -9.96 4.08 22.31
N SER A 174 -9.17 3.56 23.27
CA SER A 174 -8.45 4.42 24.23
C SER A 174 -7.36 5.30 23.58
N ARG A 175 -6.99 5.05 22.31
CA ARG A 175 -6.10 5.93 21.52
C ARG A 175 -6.87 6.97 20.69
N TRP A 176 -8.20 6.89 20.68
CA TRP A 176 -9.12 7.85 20.02
C TRP A 176 -9.86 8.74 21.03
N GLY A 177 -9.45 8.73 22.30
CA GLY A 177 -10.16 9.37 23.41
C GLY A 177 -9.25 10.12 24.38
N ALA A 178 -8.65 11.21 23.90
CA ALA A 178 -8.26 12.40 24.67
C ALA A 178 -8.15 13.58 23.69
#